data_AF-A0A8H6Y0R6-F1
#
_entry.id   AF-A0A8H6Y0R6-F1
#
_cell.length_a   1.000
_cell.length_b   1.000
_cell.length_c   1.000
_cell.angle_alpha   90.00
_cell.angle_beta   90.00
_cell.angle_gamma   90.00
#
_symmetry.space_group_name_H-M   'P 1'
#
loop_
_entity.id
_entity.type
_entity.pdbx_description
1 polymer ?
#
loop_
_entity_poly.entity_id
_entity_poly.type
_entity_poly.pdbx_seq_one_letter_code
_entity_poly.pdbx_strand_id
1 'polypeptide(L)'
;MHSALFIPEIIRRICFLLGPYSPSWRPQREKRDLANLARTSTVFLDAALDVLWECQDGLVNILRCMPVDLLDGPIRRGSLDTLNVTRPITAADWERPLFYLSRVREFSGGRPRDTGRTKLFLDLCSSLPTRNWFPNLRLLEWCCYEPILLPGFFTMLTSSTTKLMVTGVGTGGDAH
;
A
#
# COMPACT_ATOMS: atom_id res chain seq x y z
N MET A 1 1.48 15.38 30.02
CA MET A 1 1.91 14.09 29.42
C MET A 1 3.15 13.61 30.14
N HIS A 2 3.23 12.32 30.47
CA HIS A 2 4.31 11.75 31.28
C HIS A 2 5.64 11.71 30.50
N SER A 3 6.78 11.96 31.15
CA SER A 3 8.11 12.08 30.52
C SER A 3 8.52 10.84 29.71
N ALA A 4 8.04 9.67 30.10
CA ALA A 4 8.27 8.41 29.38
C ALA A 4 7.67 8.38 27.96
N LEU A 5 6.65 9.19 27.67
CA LEU A 5 6.03 9.29 26.35
C LEU A 5 6.82 10.18 25.37
N PHE A 6 7.97 10.73 25.79
CA PHE A 6 8.89 11.42 24.89
C PHE A 6 9.98 10.51 24.33
N ILE A 7 10.08 9.26 24.82
CA ILE A 7 11.05 8.28 24.34
C ILE A 7 10.50 7.65 23.05
N PRO A 8 11.08 7.91 21.86
CA PRO A 8 10.53 7.44 20.59
C PRO A 8 10.36 5.93 20.51
N GLU A 9 11.24 5.17 21.16
CA GLU A 9 11.21 3.71 21.24
C GLU A 9 9.98 3.20 21.99
N ILE A 10 9.57 3.90 23.06
CA ILE A 10 8.37 3.56 23.82
C ILE A 10 7.13 3.82 22.97
N ILE A 11 7.07 4.97 22.29
CA ILE A 11 5.97 5.32 21.38
C ILE A 11 5.86 4.26 20.28
N ARG A 12 6.97 3.93 19.61
CA ARG A 12 7.00 2.88 18.59
C ARG A 12 6.58 1.53 19.13
N ARG A 13 7.00 1.17 20.35
CA ARG A 13 6.62 -0.11 20.95
C ARG A 13 5.14 -0.16 21.28
N ILE A 14 4.54 0.92 21.77
CA ILE A 14 3.09 1.02 22.00
C ILE A 14 2.35 0.87 20.66
N CYS A 15 2.73 1.63 19.64
CA CYS A 15 2.13 1.53 18.31
C CYS A 15 2.28 0.13 17.71
N PHE A 16 3.44 -0.52 17.90
CA PHE A 16 3.69 -1.88 17.45
C PHE A 16 2.84 -2.91 18.20
N LEU A 17 2.63 -2.75 19.51
CA LEU A 17 1.78 -3.63 20.32
C LEU A 17 0.29 -3.48 19.99
N LEU A 18 -0.15 -2.27 19.65
CA LEU A 18 -1.49 -2.03 19.10
C LEU A 18 -1.61 -2.48 17.64
N GLY A 19 -0.47 -2.60 16.99
CA GLY A 19 -0.31 -3.09 15.64
C GLY A 19 -0.19 -4.61 15.59
N PRO A 20 -0.05 -5.12 14.36
CA PRO A 20 -0.07 -6.55 14.14
C PRO A 20 1.22 -7.29 14.58
N TYR A 21 1.16 -8.13 15.64
CA TYR A 21 2.20 -9.11 16.04
C TYR A 21 2.90 -9.98 14.94
N SER A 22 2.15 -10.68 14.07
CA SER A 22 2.53 -11.28 12.77
C SER A 22 2.10 -10.46 11.53
N PRO A 23 2.94 -10.37 10.48
CA PRO A 23 2.63 -9.75 9.17
C PRO A 23 1.66 -10.55 8.29
N SER A 24 1.34 -11.80 8.64
CA SER A 24 0.37 -12.58 7.88
C SER A 24 -1.08 -12.22 8.24
N TRP A 25 -1.74 -11.52 7.31
CA TRP A 25 -3.20 -11.48 7.11
C TRP A 25 -4.06 -11.05 8.31
N ARG A 26 -4.36 -9.74 8.38
CA ARG A 26 -4.85 -9.10 9.61
C ARG A 26 -6.33 -8.70 9.65
N PRO A 27 -6.99 -8.81 10.82
CA PRO A 27 -8.34 -8.31 11.06
C PRO A 27 -8.37 -6.79 11.23
N GLN A 28 -9.38 -6.13 10.62
CA GLN A 28 -9.53 -4.67 10.52
C GLN A 28 -9.66 -3.89 11.84
N ARG A 29 -9.79 -4.55 12.99
CA ARG A 29 -9.97 -3.88 14.29
C ARG A 29 -8.68 -3.18 14.75
N GLU A 30 -7.53 -3.82 14.59
CA GLU A 30 -6.24 -3.31 15.06
C GLU A 30 -5.83 -2.02 14.33
N LYS A 31 -6.08 -1.93 13.01
CA LYS A 31 -5.84 -0.70 12.23
C LYS A 31 -6.73 0.47 12.67
N ARG A 32 -7.92 0.19 13.23
CA ARG A 32 -8.84 1.25 13.69
C ARG A 32 -8.33 1.96 14.92
N ASP A 33 -7.85 1.22 15.91
CA ASP A 33 -7.37 1.80 17.17
C ASP A 33 -6.08 2.60 16.95
N LEU A 34 -5.20 2.09 16.10
CA LEU A 34 -3.98 2.80 15.68
C LEU A 34 -4.31 4.09 14.90
N ALA A 35 -5.31 4.06 14.02
CA ALA A 35 -5.79 5.26 13.32
C ALA A 35 -6.53 6.24 14.24
N ASN A 36 -7.20 5.76 15.28
CA ASN A 36 -7.76 6.63 16.32
C ASN A 36 -6.64 7.31 17.09
N LEU A 37 -5.62 6.56 17.51
CA LEU A 37 -4.46 7.07 18.25
C LEU A 37 -3.70 8.14 17.47
N ALA A 38 -3.46 7.89 16.18
CA ALA A 38 -2.83 8.86 15.28
C ALA A 38 -3.61 10.18 15.18
N ARG A 39 -4.94 10.12 15.26
CA ARG A 39 -5.81 11.30 15.15
C ARG A 39 -5.99 12.05 16.47
N THR A 40 -5.83 11.38 17.61
CA THR A 40 -6.03 12.00 18.93
C THR A 40 -4.76 12.61 19.51
N SER A 41 -3.57 12.19 19.06
CA SER A 41 -2.31 12.70 19.60
C SER A 41 -1.22 12.80 18.54
N THR A 42 -0.69 14.02 18.38
CA THR A 42 0.43 14.32 17.46
C THR A 42 1.71 13.58 17.83
N VAL A 43 1.90 13.24 19.12
CA VAL A 43 3.05 12.47 19.61
C VAL A 43 3.08 11.05 19.04
N PHE A 44 1.91 10.45 18.83
CA PHE A 44 1.80 9.11 18.26
C PHE A 44 1.62 9.12 16.74
N LEU A 45 1.39 10.29 16.12
CA LEU A 45 1.05 10.39 14.70
C LEU A 45 2.08 9.69 13.81
N ASP A 46 3.35 10.03 13.95
CA ASP A 46 4.40 9.46 13.09
C ASP A 46 4.60 7.96 13.32
N ALA A 47 4.67 7.53 14.59
CA ALA A 47 4.87 6.11 14.91
C ALA A 47 3.65 5.26 14.51
N ALA A 48 2.43 5.79 14.66
CA ALA A 48 1.22 5.11 14.25
C ALA A 48 1.10 5.03 12.73
N LEU A 49 1.49 6.09 12.01
CA LEU A 49 1.53 6.07 10.54
C LEU A 49 2.55 5.06 10.02
N ASP A 50 3.72 4.94 10.65
CA ASP A 50 4.70 3.90 10.30
C ASP A 50 4.06 2.51 10.36
N VAL A 51 3.40 2.17 11.47
CA VAL A 51 2.80 0.84 11.65
C VAL A 51 1.55 0.64 10.78
N LEU A 52 0.74 1.68 10.53
CA LEU A 52 -0.43 1.61 9.64
C LEU A 52 -0.03 1.33 8.19
N TRP A 53 1.07 1.95 7.76
CA TRP A 53 1.54 1.91 6.39
C TRP A 53 2.57 0.83 6.11
N GLU A 54 3.18 0.24 7.14
CA GLU A 54 4.22 -0.80 7.02
C GLU A 54 3.81 -1.94 6.08
N CYS A 55 2.59 -2.47 6.21
CA CYS A 55 2.06 -3.56 5.38
C CYS A 55 0.81 -3.12 4.59
N GLN A 56 0.91 -3.04 3.27
CA GLN A 56 -0.19 -2.74 2.35
C GLN A 56 -0.60 -3.95 1.52
N ASP A 57 -1.92 -4.12 1.38
CA ASP A 57 -2.53 -5.14 0.51
C ASP A 57 -3.33 -4.43 -0.59
N GLY A 58 -2.80 -4.51 -1.80
CA GLY A 58 -3.32 -3.86 -3.00
C GLY A 58 -3.08 -2.35 -3.04
N LEU A 59 -3.56 -1.73 -4.13
CA LEU A 59 -3.41 -0.29 -4.37
C LEU A 59 -4.50 0.57 -3.74
N VAL A 60 -5.53 -0.03 -3.13
CA VAL A 60 -6.72 0.68 -2.62
C VAL A 60 -6.36 1.84 -1.69
N ASN A 61 -5.43 1.64 -0.75
CA ASN A 61 -5.05 2.70 0.20
C ASN A 61 -4.23 3.81 -0.46
N ILE A 62 -3.43 3.48 -1.47
CA ILE A 62 -2.65 4.45 -2.25
C ILE A 62 -3.61 5.31 -3.08
N LEU A 63 -4.59 4.69 -3.73
CA LEU A 63 -5.63 5.37 -4.50
C LEU A 63 -6.49 6.29 -3.64
N ARG A 64 -6.72 5.95 -2.36
CA ARG A 64 -7.40 6.85 -1.41
C ARG A 64 -6.59 8.09 -1.05
N CYS A 65 -5.28 8.08 -1.27
CA CYS A 65 -4.43 9.24 -1.06
C CYS A 65 -4.33 10.14 -2.30
N MET A 66 -4.86 9.69 -3.44
CA MET A 66 -4.93 10.49 -4.66
C MET A 66 -5.99 11.61 -4.52
N PRO A 67 -5.86 12.68 -5.33
CA PRO A 67 -6.87 13.73 -5.39
C PRO A 67 -8.25 13.18 -5.77
N VAL A 68 -9.29 13.71 -5.13
CA VAL A 68 -10.69 13.24 -5.28
C VAL A 68 -11.19 13.43 -6.72
N ASP A 69 -10.67 14.42 -7.42
CA ASP A 69 -11.00 14.73 -8.80
C ASP A 69 -10.33 13.77 -9.80
N LEU A 70 -9.34 12.98 -9.41
CA LEU A 70 -8.60 12.07 -10.28
C LEU A 70 -9.35 10.77 -10.58
N LEU A 71 -10.14 10.28 -9.63
CA LEU A 71 -10.81 8.99 -9.68
C LEU A 71 -12.33 9.20 -9.61
N ASP A 72 -13.03 8.71 -10.62
CA ASP A 72 -14.49 8.61 -10.61
C ASP A 72 -14.91 7.17 -10.27
N GLY A 73 -15.85 7.06 -9.33
CA GLY A 73 -16.35 5.79 -8.83
C GLY A 73 -16.01 5.49 -7.36
N PRO A 74 -16.80 4.64 -6.69
CA PRO A 74 -16.60 4.33 -5.28
C PRO A 74 -15.39 3.39 -5.08
N ILE A 75 -14.40 3.83 -4.29
CA ILE A 75 -13.31 2.96 -3.83
C ILE A 75 -13.84 1.95 -2.79
N ARG A 76 -14.37 0.83 -3.28
CA ARG A 76 -14.85 -0.29 -2.44
C ARG A 76 -13.66 -1.11 -1.93
N ARG A 77 -13.83 -1.77 -0.77
CA ARG A 77 -12.77 -2.61 -0.19
C ARG A 77 -12.49 -3.79 -1.14
N GLY A 78 -11.29 -3.81 -1.70
CA GLY A 78 -10.78 -4.94 -2.49
C GLY A 78 -11.43 -5.12 -3.86
N SER A 79 -12.03 -4.07 -4.43
CA SER A 79 -12.42 -4.04 -5.84
C SER A 79 -12.13 -2.65 -6.42
N LEU A 80 -11.38 -2.63 -7.52
CA LEU A 80 -11.05 -1.45 -8.32
C LEU A 80 -11.92 -1.37 -9.60
N ASP A 81 -12.91 -2.25 -9.73
CA ASP A 81 -13.67 -2.49 -10.97
C ASP A 81 -14.55 -1.31 -11.38
N THR A 82 -14.79 -0.36 -10.47
CA THR A 82 -15.63 0.83 -10.74
C THR A 82 -14.85 2.14 -10.87
N LEU A 83 -13.52 2.12 -10.68
CA LEU A 83 -12.69 3.33 -10.68
C LEU A 83 -12.20 3.73 -12.08
N ASN A 84 -12.69 4.84 -12.61
CA ASN A 84 -12.18 5.45 -13.84
C ASN A 84 -11.25 6.61 -13.53
N VAL A 85 -10.18 6.74 -14.31
CA VAL A 85 -9.33 7.93 -14.28
C VAL A 85 -10.02 9.03 -15.10
N THR A 86 -10.34 10.15 -14.48
CA THR A 86 -11.07 11.28 -15.10
C THR A 86 -10.16 12.20 -15.91
N ARG A 87 -8.90 12.30 -15.51
CA ARG A 87 -7.89 13.18 -16.11
C ARG A 87 -6.49 12.54 -16.07
N PRO A 88 -5.55 12.96 -16.92
CA PRO A 88 -4.17 12.49 -16.85
C PRO A 88 -3.56 12.68 -15.46
N ILE A 89 -2.83 11.67 -14.99
CA ILE A 89 -2.11 11.71 -13.71
C ILE A 89 -0.85 12.54 -13.90
N THR A 90 -0.66 13.51 -13.01
CA THR A 90 0.45 14.46 -13.00
C THR A 90 1.37 14.21 -11.80
N ALA A 91 2.59 14.73 -11.84
CA ALA A 91 3.54 14.61 -10.72
C ALA A 91 3.00 15.19 -9.40
N ALA A 92 2.15 16.23 -9.46
CA ALA A 92 1.53 16.83 -8.27
C ALA A 92 0.56 15.88 -7.56
N ASP A 93 -0.10 14.99 -8.31
CA ASP A 93 -1.03 14.01 -7.74
C ASP A 93 -0.31 12.99 -6.82
N TRP A 94 1.00 12.86 -6.98
CA TRP A 94 1.86 11.94 -6.23
C TRP A 94 2.40 12.53 -4.92
N GLU A 95 2.26 13.82 -4.64
CA GLU A 95 2.83 14.45 -3.42
C GLU A 95 2.38 13.74 -2.13
N ARG A 96 1.07 13.50 -2.00
CA ARG A 96 0.50 12.85 -0.81
C ARG A 96 0.73 11.34 -0.80
N PRO A 97 0.55 10.58 -1.89
CA PRO A 97 0.92 9.18 -1.95
C PRO A 97 2.39 8.93 -1.58
N LEU A 98 3.34 9.68 -2.14
CA LEU A 98 4.78 9.46 -1.92
C LEU A 98 5.18 9.55 -0.45
N PHE A 99 4.56 10.48 0.30
CA PHE A 99 4.76 10.59 1.74
C PHE A 99 4.47 9.26 2.46
N TYR A 100 3.36 8.61 2.12
CA TYR A 100 2.97 7.35 2.74
C TYR A 100 3.70 6.13 2.17
N LEU A 101 3.95 6.13 0.85
CA LEU A 101 4.65 5.05 0.16
C LEU A 101 6.06 4.81 0.72
N SER A 102 6.72 5.86 1.20
CA SER A 102 8.03 5.76 1.86
C SER A 102 8.03 4.90 3.13
N ARG A 103 6.87 4.72 3.77
CA ARG A 103 6.70 3.96 5.02
C ARG A 103 6.36 2.49 4.78
N VAL A 104 5.99 2.13 3.55
CA VAL A 104 5.65 0.75 3.17
C VAL A 104 6.91 -0.10 3.14
N ARG A 105 6.87 -1.22 3.85
CA ARG A 105 7.95 -2.22 3.91
C ARG A 105 7.49 -3.56 3.37
N GLU A 106 6.20 -3.84 3.43
CA GLU A 106 5.60 -5.04 2.90
C GLU A 106 4.44 -4.67 1.99
N PHE A 107 4.47 -5.19 0.77
CA PHE A 107 3.43 -4.96 -0.21
C PHE A 107 2.97 -6.30 -0.79
N SER A 108 1.68 -6.59 -0.68
CA SER A 108 1.03 -7.69 -1.39
C SER A 108 0.14 -7.14 -2.50
N GLY A 109 0.37 -7.55 -3.74
CA GLY A 109 -0.37 -7.04 -4.91
C GLY A 109 -0.54 -8.07 -6.01
N GLY A 110 -1.22 -7.66 -7.09
CA GLY A 110 -1.48 -8.55 -8.23
C GLY A 110 -2.52 -9.62 -7.92
N ARG A 111 -3.49 -9.36 -7.04
CA ARG A 111 -4.62 -10.27 -6.89
C ARG A 111 -5.54 -10.12 -8.11
N PRO A 112 -6.29 -11.16 -8.51
CA PRO A 112 -7.26 -11.07 -9.61
C PRO A 112 -8.33 -9.97 -9.44
N ARG A 113 -8.56 -9.50 -8.21
CA ARG A 113 -9.47 -8.37 -7.90
C ARG A 113 -8.83 -6.99 -8.11
N ASP A 114 -7.51 -6.94 -8.21
CA ASP A 114 -6.74 -5.74 -8.54
C ASP A 114 -6.47 -5.65 -10.06
N THR A 115 -6.47 -6.78 -10.78
CA THR A 115 -6.16 -6.88 -12.22
C THR A 115 -7.27 -6.42 -13.15
N GLY A 116 -8.50 -6.22 -12.65
CA GLY A 116 -9.63 -5.68 -13.43
C GLY A 116 -9.34 -4.34 -14.11
N ARG A 117 -8.28 -3.64 -13.68
CA ARG A 117 -7.72 -2.49 -14.42
C ARG A 117 -6.20 -2.52 -14.51
N THR A 118 -5.67 -3.49 -15.25
CA THR A 118 -4.30 -3.46 -15.79
C THR A 118 -3.94 -2.08 -16.37
N LYS A 119 -4.87 -1.40 -17.03
CA LYS A 119 -4.68 -0.03 -17.52
C LYS A 119 -4.43 1.01 -16.41
N LEU A 120 -5.24 1.04 -15.35
CA LEU A 120 -5.07 1.96 -14.22
C LEU A 120 -3.69 1.75 -13.56
N PHE A 121 -3.32 0.48 -13.36
CA PHE A 121 -2.01 0.13 -12.82
C PHE A 121 -0.88 0.66 -13.70
N LEU A 122 -0.96 0.45 -15.01
CA LEU A 122 0.04 0.95 -15.96
C LEU A 122 0.10 2.47 -16.01
N ASP A 123 -1.06 3.15 -16.06
CA ASP A 123 -1.14 4.61 -16.05
C ASP A 123 -0.49 5.19 -14.78
N LEU A 124 -0.69 4.53 -13.62
CA LEU A 124 0.00 4.88 -12.39
C LEU A 124 1.51 4.66 -12.54
N CYS A 125 1.95 3.47 -12.98
CA CYS A 125 3.38 3.16 -13.09
C CYS A 125 4.12 4.12 -14.04
N SER A 126 3.46 4.53 -15.13
CA SER A 126 4.02 5.47 -16.12
C SER A 126 4.02 6.92 -15.65
N SER A 127 3.16 7.30 -14.70
CA SER A 127 3.04 8.68 -14.21
C SER A 127 3.87 8.97 -12.96
N LEU A 128 4.56 7.98 -12.40
CA LEU A 128 5.37 8.21 -11.20
C LEU A 128 6.50 9.21 -11.46
N PRO A 129 6.67 10.22 -10.59
CA PRO A 129 7.80 11.12 -10.67
C PRO A 129 9.10 10.48 -10.17
N THR A 130 9.02 9.38 -9.41
CA THR A 130 10.16 8.66 -8.86
C THR A 130 10.35 7.32 -9.54
N ARG A 131 11.61 6.85 -9.60
CA ARG A 131 11.94 5.54 -10.18
C ARG A 131 11.34 4.36 -9.39
N ASN A 132 11.10 4.56 -8.09
CA ASN A 132 10.67 3.53 -7.16
C ASN A 132 9.37 3.97 -6.47
N TRP A 133 8.37 3.08 -6.46
CA TRP A 133 7.13 3.28 -5.71
C TRP A 133 7.37 3.21 -4.20
N PHE A 134 8.14 2.19 -3.77
CA PHE A 134 8.29 1.83 -2.37
C PHE A 134 9.78 1.84 -2.00
N PRO A 135 10.37 3.00 -1.67
CA PRO A 135 11.82 3.11 -1.50
C PRO A 135 12.37 2.23 -0.37
N ASN A 136 11.55 1.88 0.62
CA ASN A 136 11.93 1.08 1.79
C ASN A 136 11.30 -0.33 1.78
N LEU A 137 10.85 -0.81 0.62
CA LEU A 137 10.24 -2.14 0.49
C LEU A 137 11.23 -3.23 0.87
N ARG A 138 10.79 -4.17 1.70
CA ARG A 138 11.55 -5.34 2.17
C ARG A 138 10.93 -6.64 1.70
N LEU A 139 9.61 -6.69 1.63
CA LEU A 139 8.84 -7.84 1.20
C LEU A 139 7.88 -7.44 0.09
N LEU A 140 8.02 -8.08 -1.07
CA LEU A 140 7.09 -7.98 -2.18
C LEU A 140 6.42 -9.34 -2.39
N GLU A 141 5.12 -9.41 -2.17
CA GLU A 141 4.29 -10.56 -2.56
C GLU A 141 3.49 -10.18 -3.80
N TRP A 142 3.67 -10.91 -4.89
CA TRP A 142 3.02 -10.64 -6.16
C TRP A 142 2.28 -11.88 -6.65
N CYS A 143 0.96 -11.78 -6.77
CA CYS A 143 0.07 -12.90 -7.12
C CYS A 143 -0.32 -12.94 -8.62
N CYS A 144 0.08 -11.97 -9.44
CA CYS A 144 -0.34 -11.92 -10.85
C CYS A 144 0.80 -12.30 -11.79
N TYR A 145 0.54 -13.20 -12.73
CA TYR A 145 1.44 -13.51 -13.85
C TYR A 145 0.86 -12.99 -15.17
N GLU A 146 0.53 -11.69 -15.23
CA GLU A 146 0.25 -11.02 -16.51
C GLU A 146 1.54 -10.35 -17.02
N PRO A 147 2.07 -10.76 -18.19
CA PRO A 147 3.31 -10.20 -18.74
C PRO A 147 3.27 -8.68 -18.92
N ILE A 148 2.08 -8.13 -19.20
CA ILE A 148 1.90 -6.69 -19.41
C ILE A 148 2.09 -5.88 -18.13
N LEU A 149 1.95 -6.48 -16.95
CA LEU A 149 2.18 -5.82 -15.65
C LEU A 149 3.65 -5.86 -15.21
N LEU A 150 4.50 -6.63 -15.90
CA LEU A 150 5.92 -6.77 -15.56
C LEU A 150 6.67 -5.45 -15.48
N PRO A 151 6.50 -4.47 -16.41
CA PRO A 151 7.19 -3.19 -16.29
C PRO A 151 6.86 -2.47 -14.97
N GLY A 152 5.59 -2.45 -14.58
CA GLY A 152 5.17 -1.85 -13.31
C GLY A 152 5.68 -2.63 -12.10
N PHE A 153 5.68 -3.97 -12.16
CA PHE A 153 6.31 -4.81 -11.15
C PHE A 153 7.80 -4.46 -10.96
N PHE A 154 8.56 -4.25 -12.05
CA PHE A 154 9.97 -3.85 -11.96
C PHE A 154 10.15 -2.46 -11.33
N THR A 155 9.21 -1.52 -11.48
CA THR A 155 9.26 -0.22 -10.78
C THR A 155 9.03 -0.32 -9.27
N MET A 156 8.51 -1.45 -8.79
CA MET A 156 8.32 -1.72 -7.37
C MET A 156 9.51 -2.44 -6.73
N LEU A 157 10.35 -3.09 -7.54
CA LEU A 157 11.58 -3.71 -7.05
C LEU A 157 12.60 -2.63 -6.70
N THR A 158 13.08 -2.69 -5.46
CA THR A 158 14.11 -1.78 -4.96
C THR A 158 15.32 -2.57 -4.48
N SER A 159 16.48 -1.92 -4.38
CA SER A 159 17.69 -2.50 -3.78
C SER A 159 17.49 -2.93 -2.32
N SER A 160 16.45 -2.40 -1.66
CA SER A 160 16.09 -2.72 -0.28
C SER A 160 15.21 -3.97 -0.15
N THR A 161 14.73 -4.52 -1.27
CA THR A 161 13.84 -5.70 -1.27
C THR A 161 14.64 -6.94 -0.86
N THR A 162 14.36 -7.46 0.33
CA THR A 162 15.06 -8.63 0.88
C THR A 162 14.34 -9.94 0.59
N LYS A 163 13.02 -9.90 0.35
CA LYS A 163 12.20 -11.07 0.10
C LYS A 163 11.22 -10.80 -1.05
N LEU A 164 11.29 -11.64 -2.07
CA LEU A 164 10.34 -11.63 -3.18
C LEU A 164 9.57 -12.95 -3.17
N MET A 165 8.24 -12.88 -3.11
CA MET A 165 7.35 -14.03 -3.21
C MET A 165 6.46 -13.84 -4.43
N VAL A 166 6.76 -14.59 -5.50
CA VAL A 166 5.88 -14.65 -6.67
C VAL A 166 5.03 -15.90 -6.51
N THR A 167 3.74 -15.70 -6.26
CA THR A 167 2.78 -16.82 -6.20
C THR A 167 2.12 -16.92 -7.57
N GLY A 168 2.42 -18.00 -8.29
CA GLY A 168 1.67 -18.32 -9.50
C GLY A 168 0.27 -18.72 -9.10
N VAL A 169 -0.75 -18.00 -9.56
CA VAL A 169 -2.11 -18.52 -9.54
C VAL A 169 -2.10 -19.70 -10.51
N GLY A 170 -2.05 -20.92 -9.97
CA GLY A 170 -2.26 -22.11 -10.76
C GLY A 170 -3.58 -21.94 -11.49
N THR A 171 -3.53 -21.93 -12.82
CA THR A 171 -4.71 -22.05 -13.66
C THR A 171 -5.36 -23.39 -13.32
N GLY A 172 -6.25 -23.38 -12.33
CA GLY A 172 -7.20 -24.46 -12.12
C GLY A 172 -7.96 -24.61 -13.42
N GLY A 173 -7.73 -25.72 -14.10
CA GLY A 173 -8.42 -26.04 -15.33
C GLY A 173 -9.90 -26.20 -15.03
N ASP A 174 -10.72 -25.44 -15.76
CA ASP A 174 -12.09 -25.84 -16.02
C ASP A 174 -12.10 -26.46 -17.41
N ALA A 175 -12.12 -27.79 -17.41
CA ALA A 175 -12.56 -28.59 -18.52
C ALA A 175 -14.04 -28.33 -18.76
N HIS A 176 -14.40 -27.95 -19.99
CA HIS A 176 -15.66 -28.31 -20.61
C HIS A 176 -15.50 -28.35 -22.13
#